data_AF-A0A644ZIX9-F1
#
_entry.id   AF-A0A644ZIX9-F1
#
_cell.length_a   1.000
_cell.length_b   1.000
_cell.length_c   1.000
_cell.angle_alpha   90.00
_cell.angle_beta   90.00
_cell.angle_gamma   90.00
#
_symmetry.space_group_name_H-M   'P 1'
#
loop_
_entity.id
_entity.type
_entity.pdbx_description
1 polymer ?
#
loop_
_entity_poly.entity_id
_entity_poly.type
_entity_poly.pdbx_seq_one_letter_code
_entity_poly.pdbx_strand_id
1 'polypeptide(L)'
;MINQKNIADGLRALGLKEGDIVLLHSSLLSLGQVEGGPAAVIDAFLNVLTEKGTLLVPVFGALGILTDEVKNRPNAVISPCPAGTLAAIGKDAEELCRDHWKADTVHGQNTPYTRIAERNGYICLLGVDQDRNTTLHSVEALLELPYLGNVTRTFATPEGETVTKSWKYYPGPHRDFIGLDPLLEAATVQGRIGNAQVRLIRAKELYEIALAVGKNDPAFVLCDNPACADCVRQRAAIFRARIEREETFRLSASARLAGRYVPEIIENLQNAGIQYVELDYIQGKAWRTWGREKLAAWIAEFNDAGIAISAARCFSVPDDVQGLVDLAVGVGIGRLLLPLNDSRMAANAAANAGLEVAYFNTSQPAIHAAAKLERHRATADEQFGLVFNPAGFVLAGEMPFLQSFKLGRFVKTLAQLDVLDQTWDGAPKKLAMGNSEIKELISILRCRNFNGFMALGGGGTYPGTLREAVEDFTYLLDNM
;
A
#
# COMPACT_ATOMS: atom_id res chain seq x y z
N MET A 1 1.44 -38.78 -27.91
CA MET A 1 1.56 -39.42 -26.59
C MET A 1 3.02 -39.40 -26.20
N ILE A 2 3.35 -38.94 -24.99
CA ILE A 2 4.71 -38.97 -24.44
C ILE A 2 4.75 -39.95 -23.26
N ASN A 3 5.92 -40.53 -22.97
CA ASN A 3 6.09 -41.45 -21.84
C ASN A 3 7.13 -40.93 -20.83
N GLN A 4 7.31 -41.66 -19.72
CA GLN A 4 8.26 -41.33 -18.65
C GLN A 4 9.67 -41.01 -19.18
N LYS A 5 10.18 -41.78 -20.14
CA LYS A 5 11.52 -41.57 -20.71
C LYS A 5 11.59 -40.24 -21.46
N ASN A 6 10.58 -39.91 -22.28
CA ASN A 6 10.56 -38.63 -22.99
C ASN A 6 10.55 -37.44 -22.02
N ILE A 7 9.83 -37.56 -20.90
CA ILE A 7 9.79 -36.53 -19.86
C ILE A 7 11.16 -36.39 -19.19
N ALA A 8 11.76 -37.51 -18.77
CA ALA A 8 13.07 -37.52 -18.12
C ALA A 8 14.16 -36.94 -19.04
N ASP A 9 14.15 -37.29 -20.32
CA ASP A 9 15.11 -36.76 -21.30
C ASP A 9 14.92 -35.26 -21.52
N GLY A 10 13.68 -34.77 -21.55
CA GLY A 10 13.37 -33.35 -21.62
C GLY A 10 13.83 -32.57 -20.39
N LEU A 11 13.65 -33.12 -19.19
CA LEU A 11 14.14 -32.52 -17.94
C LEU A 11 15.68 -32.43 -17.93
N ARG A 12 16.38 -33.48 -18.39
CA ARG A 12 17.84 -33.47 -18.52
C ARG A 12 18.31 -32.45 -19.56
N ALA A 13 17.61 -32.32 -20.67
CA ALA A 13 17.93 -31.33 -21.71
C ALA A 13 17.79 -29.88 -21.22
N LEU A 14 16.88 -29.62 -20.27
CA LEU A 14 16.75 -28.34 -19.57
C LEU A 14 17.87 -28.10 -18.53
N GLY A 15 18.71 -29.10 -18.28
CA GLY A 15 19.86 -29.00 -17.39
C GLY A 15 19.65 -29.57 -15.99
N LEU A 16 18.50 -30.22 -15.72
CA LEU A 16 18.25 -30.89 -14.44
C LEU A 16 19.12 -32.16 -14.32
N LYS A 17 19.70 -32.38 -13.14
CA LYS A 17 20.68 -33.42 -12.86
C LYS A 17 20.36 -34.19 -11.58
N GLU A 18 21.09 -35.28 -11.41
CA GLU A 18 21.16 -36.02 -10.16
C GLU A 18 21.54 -35.09 -9.00
N GLY A 19 20.82 -35.18 -7.88
CA GLY A 19 21.09 -34.38 -6.69
C GLY A 19 20.38 -33.03 -6.62
N ASP A 20 19.73 -32.59 -7.70
CA ASP A 20 19.05 -31.29 -7.70
C ASP A 20 17.81 -31.29 -6.77
N ILE A 21 17.49 -30.10 -6.26
CA ILE A 21 16.28 -29.83 -5.49
C ILE A 21 15.32 -29.04 -6.38
N VAL A 22 14.07 -29.46 -6.50
CA VAL A 22 13.10 -28.83 -7.41
C VAL A 22 11.78 -28.58 -6.71
N LEU A 23 11.33 -27.32 -6.71
CA LEU A 23 9.93 -26.96 -6.43
C LEU A 23 9.13 -26.94 -7.74
N LEU A 24 8.17 -27.84 -7.86
CA LEU A 24 7.37 -28.04 -9.06
C LEU A 24 5.99 -27.38 -8.94
N HIS A 25 5.70 -26.48 -9.88
CA HIS A 25 4.36 -26.01 -10.22
C HIS A 25 3.99 -26.57 -11.58
N SER A 26 2.80 -27.16 -11.72
CA SER A 26 2.52 -27.97 -12.90
C SER A 26 1.07 -28.03 -13.34
N SER A 27 0.87 -28.33 -14.63
CA SER A 27 -0.40 -28.70 -15.23
C SER A 27 -0.20 -29.98 -16.06
N LEU A 28 -0.80 -31.10 -15.61
CA LEU A 28 -0.75 -32.35 -16.36
C LEU A 28 -1.38 -32.20 -17.76
N LEU A 29 -2.47 -31.44 -17.86
CA LEU A 29 -3.19 -31.23 -19.13
C LEU A 29 -2.28 -30.58 -20.19
N SER A 30 -1.38 -29.68 -19.77
CA SER A 30 -0.47 -28.98 -20.67
C SER A 30 0.54 -29.91 -21.35
N LEU A 31 0.83 -31.09 -20.77
CA LEU A 31 1.73 -32.08 -21.37
C LEU A 31 1.11 -32.81 -22.57
N GLY A 32 -0.22 -32.82 -22.69
CA GLY A 32 -0.96 -33.66 -23.63
C GLY A 32 -1.18 -35.07 -23.07
N GLN A 33 -1.25 -36.08 -23.95
CA GLN A 33 -1.42 -37.48 -23.52
C GLN A 33 -0.10 -38.04 -22.96
N VAL A 34 -0.12 -38.42 -21.68
CA VAL A 34 1.00 -39.06 -20.98
C VAL A 34 0.69 -40.54 -20.75
N GLU A 35 1.52 -41.41 -21.32
CA GLU A 35 1.50 -42.85 -21.03
C GLU A 35 1.90 -43.07 -19.57
N GLY A 36 1.07 -43.79 -18.80
CA GLY A 36 1.26 -43.99 -17.35
C GLY A 36 0.75 -42.85 -16.47
N GLY A 37 0.13 -41.81 -17.05
CA GLY A 37 -0.62 -40.78 -16.31
C GLY A 37 0.25 -39.91 -15.38
N PRO A 38 -0.33 -39.38 -14.27
CA PRO A 38 0.38 -38.52 -13.32
C PRO A 38 1.63 -39.18 -12.71
N ALA A 39 1.54 -40.47 -12.37
CA ALA A 39 2.64 -41.22 -11.77
C ALA A 39 3.89 -41.23 -12.66
N ALA A 40 3.72 -41.44 -13.97
CA ALA A 40 4.83 -41.42 -14.92
C ALA A 40 5.56 -40.07 -14.99
N VAL A 41 4.85 -38.96 -14.76
CA VAL A 41 5.49 -37.62 -14.69
C VAL A 41 6.34 -37.50 -13.43
N ILE A 42 5.79 -37.87 -12.27
CA ILE A 42 6.51 -37.81 -11.00
C ILE A 42 7.71 -38.77 -10.99
N ASP A 43 7.53 -39.98 -11.52
CA ASP A 43 8.60 -40.96 -11.64
C ASP A 43 9.69 -40.51 -12.64
N ALA A 44 9.36 -39.68 -13.63
CA ALA A 44 10.37 -39.06 -14.48
C ALA A 44 11.23 -38.04 -13.72
N PHE A 45 10.63 -37.18 -12.89
CA PHE A 45 11.38 -36.28 -12.01
C PHE A 45 12.28 -37.06 -11.05
N LEU A 46 11.72 -38.03 -10.31
CA LEU A 46 12.47 -38.83 -9.34
C LEU A 46 13.60 -39.65 -10.00
N ASN A 47 13.42 -40.10 -11.24
CA ASN A 47 14.49 -40.77 -12.01
C ASN A 47 15.64 -39.83 -12.35
N VAL A 48 15.35 -38.59 -12.75
CA VAL A 48 16.40 -37.58 -13.07
C VAL A 48 17.14 -37.14 -11.81
N LEU A 49 16.40 -36.87 -10.73
CA LEU A 49 16.95 -36.37 -9.47
C LEU A 49 17.69 -37.46 -8.67
N THR A 50 17.33 -38.72 -8.90
CA THR A 50 17.77 -39.91 -8.15
C THR A 50 17.46 -39.80 -6.65
N GLU A 51 17.92 -40.79 -5.87
CA GLU A 51 17.86 -40.74 -4.41
C GLU A 51 18.65 -39.58 -3.80
N LYS A 52 19.56 -38.94 -4.55
CA LYS A 52 20.38 -37.83 -4.08
C LYS A 52 19.65 -36.48 -4.14
N GLY A 53 18.65 -36.33 -5.02
CA GLY A 53 17.91 -35.09 -5.20
C GLY A 53 16.63 -35.03 -4.37
N THR A 54 15.83 -33.99 -4.55
CA THR A 54 14.55 -33.80 -3.84
C THR A 54 13.52 -33.07 -4.70
N LEU A 55 12.33 -33.63 -4.82
CA LEU A 55 11.18 -33.01 -5.48
C LEU A 55 10.22 -32.45 -4.43
N LEU A 56 9.78 -31.21 -4.58
CA LEU A 56 8.79 -30.55 -3.74
C LEU A 56 7.62 -30.05 -4.59
N VAL A 57 6.43 -30.02 -4.00
CA VAL A 57 5.22 -29.43 -4.59
C VAL A 57 4.41 -28.71 -3.51
N PRO A 58 3.72 -27.60 -3.83
CA PRO A 58 2.74 -27.02 -2.93
C PRO A 58 1.49 -27.92 -2.83
N VAL A 59 0.92 -28.06 -1.63
CA VAL A 59 -0.26 -28.92 -1.36
C VAL A 59 -1.29 -28.26 -0.43
N PHE A 60 -1.34 -26.92 -0.42
CA PHE A 60 -2.32 -26.12 0.34
C PHE A 60 -3.64 -25.94 -0.43
N GLY A 61 -4.30 -27.06 -0.78
CA GLY A 61 -5.58 -27.06 -1.50
C GLY A 61 -5.51 -27.77 -2.85
N ALA A 62 -6.40 -27.42 -3.78
CA ALA A 62 -6.51 -28.04 -5.09
C ALA A 62 -5.54 -27.39 -6.09
N LEU A 63 -4.33 -27.93 -6.22
CA LEU A 63 -3.24 -27.38 -7.04
C LEU A 63 -2.86 -28.27 -8.25
N GLY A 64 -3.67 -29.28 -8.53
CA GLY A 64 -3.54 -30.18 -9.68
C GLY A 64 -3.12 -31.59 -9.30
N ILE A 65 -3.42 -32.56 -10.16
CA ILE A 65 -3.27 -33.98 -9.84
C ILE A 65 -1.82 -34.42 -9.56
N LEU A 66 -0.83 -33.70 -10.10
CA LEU A 66 0.58 -34.00 -9.86
C LEU A 66 1.01 -33.65 -8.42
N THR A 67 0.37 -32.66 -7.79
CA THR A 67 0.67 -32.33 -6.39
C THR A 67 0.12 -33.41 -5.46
N ASP A 68 -1.08 -33.93 -5.77
CA ASP A 68 -1.69 -35.04 -5.05
C ASP A 68 -0.92 -36.35 -5.22
N GLU A 69 -0.41 -36.61 -6.44
CA GLU A 69 0.43 -37.78 -6.72
C GLU A 69 1.67 -37.80 -5.83
N VAL A 70 2.38 -36.66 -5.68
CA VAL A 70 3.54 -36.55 -4.77
C VAL A 70 3.10 -36.69 -3.32
N LYS A 71 2.05 -35.98 -2.90
CA LYS A 71 1.54 -36.00 -1.51
C LYS A 71 1.19 -37.41 -1.02
N ASN A 72 0.66 -38.25 -1.91
CA ASN A 72 0.18 -39.59 -1.57
C ASN A 72 1.27 -40.68 -1.69
N ARG A 73 2.51 -40.33 -2.08
CA ARG A 73 3.60 -41.31 -2.08
C ARG A 73 3.96 -41.70 -0.62
N PRO A 74 4.23 -42.99 -0.32
CA PRO A 74 4.52 -43.44 1.05
C PRO A 74 5.72 -42.76 1.71
N ASN A 75 6.66 -42.26 0.92
CA ASN A 75 7.86 -41.57 1.39
C ASN A 75 7.77 -40.04 1.29
N ALA A 76 6.58 -39.49 1.08
CA ALA A 76 6.38 -38.04 1.06
C ALA A 76 6.44 -37.44 2.47
N VAL A 77 7.26 -36.41 2.63
CA VAL A 77 7.33 -35.58 3.83
C VAL A 77 6.44 -34.37 3.64
N ILE A 78 5.52 -34.15 4.57
CA ILE A 78 4.59 -33.02 4.53
C ILE A 78 5.09 -31.92 5.48
N SER A 79 5.30 -30.72 4.97
CA SER A 79 5.68 -29.59 5.80
C SER A 79 4.51 -29.17 6.70
N PRO A 80 4.69 -29.03 8.01
CA PRO A 80 3.62 -28.64 8.91
C PRO A 80 3.37 -27.14 8.81
N CYS A 81 2.54 -26.66 7.88
CA CYS A 81 2.10 -25.25 7.81
C CYS A 81 0.75 -25.18 7.10
N PRO A 82 -0.39 -25.15 7.81
CA PRO A 82 -1.72 -25.29 7.19
C PRO A 82 -2.07 -24.18 6.18
N ALA A 83 -1.36 -23.05 6.20
CA ALA A 83 -1.55 -21.95 5.26
C ALA A 83 -0.66 -22.03 4.00
N GLY A 84 0.34 -22.92 3.96
CA GLY A 84 1.30 -22.99 2.86
C GLY A 84 2.02 -24.33 2.73
N THR A 85 1.35 -25.43 3.09
CA THR A 85 1.88 -26.80 3.11
C THR A 85 2.57 -27.16 1.80
N LEU A 86 3.74 -27.79 1.88
CA LEU A 86 4.40 -28.51 0.79
C LEU A 86 4.50 -30.00 1.09
N ALA A 87 4.57 -30.80 0.03
CA ALA A 87 5.00 -32.20 0.07
C ALA A 87 6.37 -32.33 -0.61
N ALA A 88 7.26 -33.14 -0.05
CA ALA A 88 8.60 -33.35 -0.56
C ALA A 88 8.97 -34.83 -0.58
N ILE A 89 9.72 -35.27 -1.60
CA ILE A 89 10.27 -36.63 -1.72
C ILE A 89 11.75 -36.52 -2.09
N GLY A 90 12.61 -37.19 -1.32
CA GLY A 90 14.05 -37.30 -1.63
C GLY A 90 14.93 -37.01 -0.42
N LYS A 91 16.24 -36.93 -0.66
CA LYS A 91 17.29 -36.84 0.36
C LYS A 91 17.08 -35.73 1.39
N ASP A 92 16.67 -34.55 0.94
CA ASP A 92 16.56 -33.34 1.77
C ASP A 92 15.11 -33.05 2.20
N ALA A 93 14.17 -33.95 1.96
CA ALA A 93 12.74 -33.73 2.19
C ALA A 93 12.41 -33.34 3.65
N GLU A 94 12.96 -34.06 4.63
CA GLU A 94 12.77 -33.77 6.06
C GLU A 94 13.33 -32.39 6.44
N GLU A 95 14.55 -32.10 6.00
CA GLU A 95 15.25 -30.85 6.37
C GLU A 95 14.66 -29.63 5.66
N LEU A 96 14.16 -29.77 4.44
CA LEU A 96 13.45 -28.68 3.76
C LEU A 96 12.09 -28.42 4.42
N CYS A 97 11.36 -29.46 4.82
CA CYS A 97 9.99 -29.33 5.34
C CYS A 97 9.89 -29.06 6.85
N ARG A 98 10.92 -29.36 7.65
CA ARG A 98 10.88 -29.23 9.12
C ARG A 98 10.50 -27.83 9.59
N ASP A 99 9.84 -27.76 10.74
CA ASP A 99 9.59 -26.53 11.47
C ASP A 99 8.89 -25.41 10.66
N HIS A 100 8.24 -25.73 9.53
CA HIS A 100 7.63 -24.72 8.66
C HIS A 100 6.61 -23.84 9.42
N TRP A 101 5.76 -24.43 10.27
CA TRP A 101 4.83 -23.66 11.10
C TRP A 101 5.52 -22.72 12.09
N LYS A 102 6.78 -22.98 12.48
CA LYS A 102 7.50 -22.16 13.45
C LYS A 102 8.00 -20.85 12.82
N ALA A 103 8.11 -20.76 11.50
CA ALA A 103 8.45 -19.53 10.79
C ALA A 103 7.46 -18.38 11.08
N ASP A 104 7.93 -17.14 11.01
CA ASP A 104 7.10 -15.94 11.26
C ASP A 104 6.12 -15.63 10.12
N THR A 105 6.44 -16.11 8.93
CA THR A 105 5.66 -15.96 7.70
C THR A 105 5.42 -17.33 7.07
N VAL A 106 4.47 -17.41 6.14
CA VAL A 106 4.18 -18.67 5.42
C VAL A 106 5.19 -18.94 4.31
N HIS A 107 5.75 -17.89 3.70
CA HIS A 107 6.60 -18.02 2.51
C HIS A 107 8.00 -17.44 2.66
N GLY A 108 8.28 -16.64 3.70
CA GLY A 108 9.54 -15.92 3.87
C GLY A 108 10.62 -16.73 4.57
N GLN A 109 11.44 -16.05 5.39
CA GLN A 109 12.61 -16.62 6.05
C GLN A 109 12.29 -17.89 6.85
N ASN A 110 13.21 -18.87 6.81
CA ASN A 110 13.12 -20.16 7.50
C ASN A 110 11.97 -21.07 7.02
N THR A 111 11.40 -20.81 5.85
CA THR A 111 10.40 -21.69 5.21
C THR A 111 11.07 -22.59 4.15
N PRO A 112 10.40 -23.66 3.68
CA PRO A 112 10.94 -24.47 2.60
C PRO A 112 11.27 -23.63 1.35
N TYR A 113 10.50 -22.57 1.07
CA TYR A 113 10.68 -21.72 -0.10
C TYR A 113 12.04 -21.00 -0.13
N THR A 114 12.54 -20.52 1.03
CA THR A 114 13.88 -19.89 1.08
C THR A 114 14.98 -20.95 1.15
N ARG A 115 14.73 -22.06 1.86
CA ARG A 115 15.71 -23.17 1.97
C ARG A 115 16.05 -23.81 0.63
N ILE A 116 15.10 -23.87 -0.32
CA ILE A 116 15.37 -24.32 -1.69
C ILE A 116 16.43 -23.41 -2.34
N ALA A 117 16.31 -22.09 -2.21
CA ALA A 117 17.28 -21.14 -2.76
C ALA A 117 18.63 -21.21 -2.05
N GLU A 118 18.64 -21.32 -0.72
CA GLU A 118 19.85 -21.49 0.11
C GLU A 118 20.67 -22.74 -0.30
N ARG A 119 19.99 -23.76 -0.85
CA ARG A 119 20.60 -25.00 -1.34
C ARG A 119 20.82 -25.03 -2.85
N ASN A 120 20.76 -23.89 -3.53
CA ASN A 120 20.91 -23.77 -4.99
C ASN A 120 19.91 -24.63 -5.79
N GLY A 121 18.70 -24.81 -5.27
CA GLY A 121 17.63 -25.52 -5.95
C GLY A 121 16.97 -24.72 -7.08
N TYR A 122 16.02 -25.37 -7.73
CA TYR A 122 15.28 -24.87 -8.88
C TYR A 122 13.79 -24.73 -8.59
N ILE A 123 13.16 -23.81 -9.30
CA ILE A 123 11.70 -23.72 -9.45
C ILE A 123 11.39 -24.20 -10.87
N CYS A 124 10.50 -25.17 -11.00
CA CYS A 124 10.07 -25.72 -12.27
C CYS A 124 8.61 -25.35 -12.52
N LEU A 125 8.37 -24.58 -13.58
CA LEU A 125 7.03 -24.27 -14.08
C LEU A 125 6.76 -25.16 -15.29
N LEU A 126 6.02 -26.25 -15.06
CA LEU A 126 5.71 -27.28 -16.05
C LEU A 126 4.31 -27.03 -16.64
N GLY A 127 4.26 -26.35 -17.79
CA GLY A 127 3.01 -26.06 -18.48
C GLY A 127 2.13 -25.04 -17.75
N VAL A 128 2.74 -24.20 -16.92
CA VAL A 128 2.15 -23.07 -16.21
C VAL A 128 3.09 -21.85 -16.33
N ASP A 129 2.56 -20.66 -16.03
CA ASP A 129 3.29 -19.39 -16.03
C ASP A 129 3.66 -18.97 -14.59
N GLN A 130 4.23 -17.76 -14.47
CA GLN A 130 4.68 -17.19 -13.20
C GLN A 130 3.54 -16.92 -12.22
N ASP A 131 2.28 -16.81 -12.67
CA ASP A 131 1.15 -16.63 -11.75
C ASP A 131 0.89 -17.88 -10.89
N ARG A 132 1.57 -18.99 -11.19
CA ARG A 132 1.61 -20.19 -10.34
C ARG A 132 2.87 -20.30 -9.50
N ASN A 133 3.85 -19.41 -9.67
CA ASN A 133 5.11 -19.43 -8.94
C ASN A 133 4.95 -18.84 -7.53
N THR A 134 4.66 -19.69 -6.56
CA THR A 134 4.45 -19.26 -5.17
C THR A 134 5.72 -18.68 -4.52
N THR A 135 6.90 -18.91 -5.09
CA THR A 135 8.16 -18.35 -4.57
C THR A 135 8.19 -16.83 -4.64
N LEU A 136 7.44 -16.22 -5.57
CA LEU A 136 7.37 -14.77 -5.66
C LEU A 136 6.70 -14.14 -4.43
N HIS A 137 5.79 -14.85 -3.75
CA HIS A 137 5.26 -14.41 -2.47
C HIS A 137 6.31 -14.43 -1.34
N SER A 138 7.33 -15.26 -1.45
CA SER A 138 8.47 -15.23 -0.54
C SER A 138 9.24 -13.92 -0.67
N VAL A 139 9.43 -13.42 -1.90
CA VAL A 139 10.08 -12.12 -2.15
C VAL A 139 9.26 -11.00 -1.53
N GLU A 140 7.93 -10.99 -1.74
CA GLU A 140 7.04 -10.00 -1.13
C GLU A 140 7.12 -10.02 0.41
N ALA A 141 7.13 -11.22 1.01
CA ALA A 141 7.20 -11.39 2.46
C ALA A 141 8.55 -10.96 3.06
N LEU A 142 9.66 -11.24 2.36
CA LEU A 142 11.01 -10.82 2.77
C LEU A 142 11.20 -9.30 2.67
N LEU A 143 10.47 -8.64 1.77
CA LEU A 143 10.43 -7.18 1.65
C LEU A 143 9.43 -6.52 2.62
N GLU A 144 8.66 -7.33 3.35
CA GLU A 144 7.64 -6.85 4.30
C GLU A 144 6.65 -5.86 3.65
N LEU A 145 6.20 -6.18 2.43
CA LEU A 145 5.40 -5.24 1.65
C LEU A 145 4.09 -4.88 2.37
N PRO A 146 3.73 -3.59 2.43
CA PRO A 146 2.73 -3.08 3.38
C PRO A 146 1.29 -3.49 3.03
N TYR A 147 1.07 -4.01 1.83
CA TYR A 147 -0.23 -4.50 1.40
C TYR A 147 -0.49 -5.98 1.77
N LEU A 148 0.50 -6.67 2.34
CA LEU A 148 0.37 -8.06 2.74
C LEU A 148 -0.40 -8.16 4.06
N GLY A 149 -1.22 -9.20 4.18
CA GLY A 149 -2.07 -9.41 5.34
C GLY A 149 -1.45 -10.33 6.39
N ASN A 150 -2.26 -10.71 7.38
CA ASN A 150 -1.96 -11.81 8.29
C ASN A 150 -2.92 -12.96 8.03
N VAL A 151 -2.47 -14.19 8.28
CA VAL A 151 -3.33 -15.37 8.27
C VAL A 151 -3.24 -16.10 9.59
N THR A 152 -4.38 -16.44 10.19
CA THR A 152 -4.44 -17.19 11.46
C THR A 152 -5.08 -18.56 11.23
N ARG A 153 -4.48 -19.62 11.77
CA ARG A 153 -5.03 -20.98 11.73
C ARG A 153 -4.85 -21.67 13.08
N THR A 154 -5.80 -22.53 13.41
CA THR A 154 -5.72 -23.49 14.51
C THR A 154 -5.45 -24.88 13.92
N PHE A 155 -4.42 -25.57 14.40
CA PHE A 155 -3.99 -26.86 13.84
C PHE A 155 -3.20 -27.67 14.88
N ALA A 156 -3.05 -28.97 14.65
CA ALA A 156 -2.17 -29.84 15.43
C ALA A 156 -0.74 -29.75 14.92
N THR A 157 0.23 -29.48 15.80
CA THR A 157 1.65 -29.46 15.48
C THR A 157 2.19 -30.90 15.32
N PRO A 158 3.37 -31.08 14.69
CA PRO A 158 4.04 -32.38 14.67
C PRO A 158 4.28 -32.99 16.06
N GLU A 159 4.39 -32.14 17.09
CA GLU A 159 4.56 -32.54 18.48
C GLU A 159 3.23 -33.00 19.15
N GLY A 160 2.10 -32.94 18.43
CA GLY A 160 0.79 -33.40 18.90
C GLY A 160 -0.02 -32.34 19.65
N GLU A 161 0.49 -31.12 19.78
CA GLU A 161 -0.18 -30.02 20.47
C GLU A 161 -1.11 -29.26 19.52
N THR A 162 -2.27 -28.81 20.00
CA THR A 162 -3.12 -27.90 19.22
C THR A 162 -2.71 -26.46 19.48
N VAL A 163 -2.33 -25.73 18.44
CA VAL A 163 -1.91 -24.34 18.54
C VAL A 163 -2.75 -23.45 17.62
N THR A 164 -2.93 -22.19 18.02
CA THR A 164 -3.43 -21.14 17.14
C THR A 164 -2.29 -20.19 16.82
N LYS A 165 -1.90 -20.10 15.56
CA LYS A 165 -0.80 -19.25 15.11
C LYS A 165 -1.27 -18.27 14.05
N SER A 166 -0.72 -17.05 14.13
CA SER A 166 -0.81 -16.02 13.09
C SER A 166 0.53 -15.89 12.37
N TRP A 167 0.53 -15.94 11.05
CA TRP A 167 1.68 -15.65 10.20
C TRP A 167 1.52 -14.30 9.55
N LYS A 168 2.60 -13.52 9.54
CA LYS A 168 2.65 -12.18 8.94
C LYS A 168 2.91 -12.27 7.43
N TYR A 169 2.65 -11.14 6.75
CA TYR A 169 3.00 -10.93 5.35
C TYR A 169 2.44 -12.01 4.41
N TYR A 170 1.21 -12.45 4.70
CA TYR A 170 0.50 -13.43 3.89
C TYR A 170 0.01 -12.79 2.58
N PRO A 171 0.23 -13.44 1.43
CA PRO A 171 -0.14 -12.89 0.14
C PRO A 171 -1.64 -12.65 0.02
N GLY A 172 -1.95 -11.52 -0.61
CA GLY A 172 -3.31 -11.08 -0.88
C GLY A 172 -3.78 -11.54 -2.27
N PRO A 173 -4.68 -10.78 -2.91
CA PRO A 173 -5.31 -11.17 -4.17
C PRO A 173 -4.38 -10.95 -5.37
N HIS A 174 -4.88 -10.45 -6.50
CA HIS A 174 -4.17 -10.40 -7.79
C HIS A 174 -2.72 -9.84 -7.76
N ARG A 175 -1.84 -10.42 -8.58
CA ARG A 175 -0.47 -10.00 -8.92
C ARG A 175 -0.25 -10.13 -10.42
N ASP A 176 0.70 -9.37 -10.95
CA ASP A 176 1.22 -9.53 -12.31
C ASP A 176 2.59 -10.19 -12.26
N PHE A 177 2.62 -11.48 -11.91
CA PHE A 177 3.88 -12.22 -11.88
C PHE A 177 4.38 -12.56 -13.28
N ILE A 178 3.48 -12.66 -14.26
CA ILE A 178 3.84 -12.78 -15.68
C ILE A 178 4.72 -11.62 -16.12
N GLY A 179 4.44 -10.38 -15.66
CA GLY A 179 5.26 -9.21 -15.94
C GLY A 179 6.73 -9.31 -15.52
N LEU A 180 7.09 -10.25 -14.64
CA LEU A 180 8.47 -10.49 -14.22
C LEU A 180 9.27 -11.39 -15.18
N ASP A 181 8.64 -12.06 -16.14
CA ASP A 181 9.34 -12.98 -17.05
C ASP A 181 10.56 -12.35 -17.74
N PRO A 182 10.51 -11.11 -18.27
CA PRO A 182 11.68 -10.46 -18.86
C PRO A 182 12.83 -10.24 -17.87
N LEU A 183 12.52 -9.96 -16.60
CA LEU A 183 13.53 -9.74 -15.55
C LEU A 183 14.22 -11.05 -15.15
N LEU A 184 13.52 -12.17 -15.27
CA LEU A 184 13.98 -13.49 -14.85
C LEU A 184 14.61 -14.31 -16.00
N GLU A 185 14.71 -13.76 -17.21
CA GLU A 185 15.23 -14.46 -18.39
C GLU A 185 16.62 -15.04 -18.15
N ALA A 186 17.53 -14.25 -17.56
CA ALA A 186 18.90 -14.68 -17.27
C ALA A 186 18.97 -15.86 -16.27
N ALA A 187 17.98 -15.99 -15.40
CA ALA A 187 17.88 -17.05 -14.39
C ALA A 187 17.11 -18.29 -14.87
N THR A 188 16.58 -18.26 -16.10
CA THR A 188 15.60 -19.23 -16.59
C THR A 188 16.10 -19.97 -17.81
N VAL A 189 16.10 -21.31 -17.74
CA VAL A 189 16.21 -22.17 -18.92
C VAL A 189 14.80 -22.56 -19.37
N GLN A 190 14.50 -22.36 -20.64
CA GLN A 190 13.21 -22.70 -21.23
C GLN A 190 13.32 -23.84 -22.23
N GLY A 191 12.25 -24.63 -22.34
CA GLY A 191 12.13 -25.69 -23.34
C GLY A 191 10.73 -26.26 -23.38
N ARG A 192 10.57 -27.42 -24.01
CA ARG A 192 9.27 -28.06 -24.22
C ARG A 192 9.32 -29.54 -23.93
N ILE A 193 8.36 -30.04 -23.15
CA ILE A 193 8.17 -31.46 -22.86
C ILE A 193 6.74 -31.83 -23.24
N GLY A 194 6.56 -32.76 -24.18
CA GLY A 194 5.24 -32.97 -24.79
C GLY A 194 4.73 -31.67 -25.38
N ASN A 195 3.52 -31.25 -24.98
CA ASN A 195 2.95 -29.96 -25.38
C ASN A 195 3.26 -28.82 -24.40
N ALA A 196 3.84 -29.11 -23.23
CA ALA A 196 4.04 -28.13 -22.18
C ALA A 196 5.30 -27.30 -22.43
N GLN A 197 5.16 -25.97 -22.39
CA GLN A 197 6.31 -25.09 -22.15
C GLN A 197 6.81 -25.32 -20.73
N VAL A 198 8.12 -25.46 -20.57
CA VAL A 198 8.76 -25.69 -19.28
C VAL A 198 9.77 -24.60 -19.02
N ARG A 199 9.68 -23.97 -17.86
CA ARG A 199 10.68 -23.03 -17.35
C ARG A 199 11.36 -23.66 -16.14
N LEU A 200 12.68 -23.76 -16.17
CA LEU A 200 13.51 -24.17 -15.04
C LEU A 200 14.30 -22.95 -14.58
N ILE A 201 13.95 -22.45 -13.40
CA ILE A 201 14.45 -21.17 -12.87
C ILE A 201 15.38 -21.47 -11.69
N ARG A 202 16.56 -20.88 -11.65
CA ARG A 202 17.42 -20.97 -10.44
C ARG A 202 16.80 -20.15 -9.32
N ALA A 203 16.44 -20.83 -8.22
CA ALA A 203 15.70 -20.18 -7.13
C ALA A 203 16.50 -19.00 -6.54
N LYS A 204 17.80 -19.21 -6.28
CA LYS A 204 18.68 -18.16 -5.74
C LYS A 204 18.72 -16.91 -6.61
N GLU A 205 18.91 -17.07 -7.92
CA GLU A 205 18.99 -15.95 -8.86
C GLU A 205 17.64 -15.21 -8.97
N LEU A 206 16.51 -15.94 -8.92
CA LEU A 206 15.17 -15.32 -8.85
C LEU A 206 15.04 -14.43 -7.61
N TYR A 207 15.44 -14.90 -6.43
CA TYR A 207 15.40 -14.08 -5.21
C TYR A 207 16.31 -12.87 -5.33
N GLU A 208 17.55 -13.03 -5.81
CA GLU A 208 18.51 -11.93 -5.95
C GLU A 208 17.97 -10.83 -6.87
N ILE A 209 17.43 -11.19 -8.03
CA ILE A 209 16.84 -10.24 -9.00
C ILE A 209 15.59 -9.58 -8.42
N ALA A 210 14.63 -10.38 -7.95
CA ALA A 210 13.33 -9.86 -7.51
C ALA A 210 13.43 -9.02 -6.23
N LEU A 211 14.31 -9.40 -5.28
CA LEU A 211 14.58 -8.57 -4.09
C LEU A 211 15.26 -7.25 -4.46
N ALA A 212 16.17 -7.24 -5.44
CA ALA A 212 16.82 -6.01 -5.89
C ALA A 212 15.82 -5.04 -6.54
N VAL A 213 14.89 -5.55 -7.35
CA VAL A 213 13.82 -4.75 -7.95
C VAL A 213 12.84 -4.26 -6.88
N GLY A 214 12.29 -5.17 -6.08
CA GLY A 214 11.25 -4.85 -5.09
C GLY A 214 11.70 -3.92 -3.96
N LYS A 215 13.01 -3.84 -3.67
CA LYS A 215 13.57 -2.83 -2.74
C LYS A 215 13.43 -1.40 -3.27
N ASN A 216 13.50 -1.21 -4.58
CA ASN A 216 13.40 0.11 -5.21
C ASN A 216 11.97 0.42 -5.65
N ASP A 217 11.22 -0.60 -6.03
CA ASP A 217 9.83 -0.49 -6.44
C ASP A 217 8.96 -1.50 -5.66
N PRO A 218 8.36 -1.10 -4.53
CA PRO A 218 7.44 -1.95 -3.78
C PRO A 218 6.19 -2.40 -4.57
N ALA A 219 5.92 -1.79 -5.73
CA ALA A 219 4.80 -2.14 -6.61
C ALA A 219 5.21 -3.04 -7.79
N PHE A 220 6.45 -3.56 -7.83
CA PHE A 220 7.02 -4.31 -8.96
C PHE A 220 6.23 -5.54 -9.44
N VAL A 221 5.29 -6.04 -8.63
CA VAL A 221 4.42 -7.20 -8.94
C VAL A 221 2.96 -6.80 -9.12
N LEU A 222 2.66 -5.52 -9.20
CA LEU A 222 1.32 -4.99 -9.38
C LEU A 222 1.13 -4.57 -10.83
N CYS A 223 0.01 -4.95 -11.43
CA CYS A 223 -0.29 -4.49 -12.79
C CYS A 223 -0.52 -2.97 -12.82
N ASP A 224 -0.34 -2.38 -14.00
CA ASP A 224 -0.61 -0.95 -14.24
C ASP A 224 -2.07 -0.67 -14.65
N ASN A 225 -2.93 -1.70 -14.69
CA ASN A 225 -4.32 -1.54 -15.05
C ASN A 225 -5.06 -0.68 -14.00
N PRO A 226 -5.50 0.55 -14.34
CA PRO A 226 -6.16 1.43 -13.38
C PRO A 226 -7.52 0.91 -12.92
N ALA A 227 -8.10 -0.08 -13.62
CA ALA A 227 -9.36 -0.72 -13.25
C ALA A 227 -9.16 -1.97 -12.35
N CYS A 228 -7.91 -2.38 -12.07
CA CYS A 228 -7.64 -3.48 -11.16
C CYS A 228 -7.79 -3.00 -9.70
N ALA A 229 -8.97 -3.22 -9.12
CA ALA A 229 -9.27 -2.78 -7.75
C ALA A 229 -8.26 -3.31 -6.72
N ASP A 230 -7.77 -4.53 -6.91
CA ASP A 230 -6.76 -5.12 -6.03
C ASP A 230 -5.43 -4.36 -6.10
N CYS A 231 -4.88 -4.12 -7.29
CA CYS A 231 -3.61 -3.42 -7.44
C CYS A 231 -3.73 -1.94 -7.04
N VAL A 232 -4.88 -1.30 -7.25
CA VAL A 232 -5.15 0.07 -6.75
C VAL A 232 -5.07 0.11 -5.22
N ARG A 233 -5.77 -0.78 -4.51
CA ARG A 233 -5.71 -0.83 -3.03
C ARG A 233 -4.31 -1.17 -2.51
N GLN A 234 -3.57 -2.00 -3.22
CA GLN A 234 -2.19 -2.36 -2.85
C GLN A 234 -1.23 -1.18 -3.04
N ARG A 235 -1.32 -0.42 -4.15
CA ARG A 235 -0.57 0.83 -4.34
C ARG A 235 -0.92 1.89 -3.30
N ALA A 236 -2.20 1.98 -2.92
CA ALA A 236 -2.65 2.86 -1.85
C ALA A 236 -2.02 2.50 -0.49
N ALA A 237 -1.85 1.21 -0.18
CA ALA A 237 -1.16 0.76 1.02
C ALA A 237 0.36 1.05 0.98
N ILE A 238 1.00 0.94 -0.19
CA ILE A 238 2.40 1.36 -0.39
C ILE A 238 2.56 2.84 -0.12
N PHE A 239 1.75 3.68 -0.76
CA PHE A 239 1.81 5.13 -0.61
C PHE A 239 1.57 5.56 0.84
N ARG A 240 0.55 4.99 1.50
CA ARG A 240 0.29 5.24 2.92
C ARG A 240 1.48 4.88 3.81
N ALA A 241 2.03 3.68 3.66
CA ALA A 241 3.17 3.24 4.46
C ALA A 241 4.40 4.12 4.24
N ARG A 242 4.60 4.62 3.01
CA ARG A 242 5.64 5.60 2.69
C ARG A 242 5.43 6.88 3.51
N ILE A 243 4.24 7.49 3.43
CA ILE A 243 3.94 8.72 4.19
C ILE A 243 4.12 8.49 5.70
N GLU A 244 3.61 7.39 6.25
CA GLU A 244 3.71 7.08 7.68
C GLU A 244 5.15 6.84 8.17
N ARG A 245 6.02 6.25 7.33
CA ARG A 245 7.39 5.86 7.73
C ARG A 245 8.42 6.94 7.44
N GLU A 246 8.25 7.68 6.34
CA GLU A 246 9.26 8.61 5.82
C GLU A 246 8.96 10.07 6.15
N GLU A 247 7.71 10.43 6.43
CA GLU A 247 7.31 11.81 6.64
C GLU A 247 6.84 12.08 8.08
N THR A 248 7.12 13.28 8.57
CA THR A 248 6.69 13.69 9.92
C THR A 248 5.29 14.30 9.96
N PHE A 249 4.78 14.76 8.81
CA PHE A 249 3.46 15.37 8.68
C PHE A 249 2.38 14.32 8.47
N ARG A 250 1.12 14.72 8.67
CA ARG A 250 -0.05 13.92 8.32
C ARG A 250 -0.66 14.44 7.02
N LEU A 251 -0.91 13.55 6.06
CA LEU A 251 -1.56 13.90 4.80
C LEU A 251 -3.07 13.78 4.92
N SER A 252 -3.79 14.85 4.57
CA SER A 252 -5.25 14.87 4.49
C SER A 252 -5.69 15.35 3.11
N ALA A 253 -6.94 15.09 2.74
CA ALA A 253 -7.54 15.68 1.56
C ALA A 253 -8.86 16.38 1.91
N SER A 254 -9.15 17.44 1.17
CA SER A 254 -10.43 18.12 1.18
C SER A 254 -11.57 17.17 0.73
N ALA A 255 -12.69 17.18 1.44
CA ALA A 255 -13.85 16.35 1.12
C ALA A 255 -14.38 16.61 -0.30
N ARG A 256 -14.45 17.88 -0.74
CA ARG A 256 -14.85 18.21 -2.13
C ARG A 256 -13.88 17.72 -3.20
N LEU A 257 -12.59 17.57 -2.89
CA LEU A 257 -11.60 17.00 -3.82
C LEU A 257 -11.76 15.48 -3.89
N ALA A 258 -12.00 14.87 -2.73
CA ALA A 258 -12.15 13.43 -2.61
C ALA A 258 -13.45 12.91 -3.23
N GLY A 259 -14.52 13.68 -3.31
CA GLY A 259 -15.76 13.25 -3.96
C GLY A 259 -16.98 14.14 -3.66
N ARG A 260 -18.14 13.73 -4.17
CA ARG A 260 -19.39 14.48 -4.02
C ARG A 260 -20.22 14.02 -2.82
N TYR A 261 -20.22 12.73 -2.51
CA TYR A 261 -20.95 12.13 -1.38
C TYR A 261 -20.09 11.14 -0.61
N VAL A 262 -20.45 10.82 0.63
CA VAL A 262 -19.58 10.13 1.59
C VAL A 262 -19.06 8.77 1.09
N PRO A 263 -19.89 7.85 0.55
CA PRO A 263 -19.37 6.61 -0.03
C PRO A 263 -18.29 6.80 -1.13
N GLU A 264 -18.48 7.76 -2.04
CA GLU A 264 -17.49 8.08 -3.08
C GLU A 264 -16.22 8.70 -2.49
N ILE A 265 -16.36 9.60 -1.51
CA ILE A 265 -15.23 10.21 -0.79
C ILE A 265 -14.40 9.10 -0.12
N ILE A 266 -15.06 8.16 0.58
CA ILE A 266 -14.42 7.03 1.25
C ILE A 266 -13.64 6.18 0.25
N GLU A 267 -14.28 5.77 -0.83
CA GLU A 267 -13.66 4.92 -1.86
C GLU A 267 -12.43 5.61 -2.47
N ASN A 268 -12.55 6.89 -2.83
CA ASN A 268 -11.45 7.64 -3.42
C ASN A 268 -10.29 7.86 -2.43
N LEU A 269 -10.56 8.13 -1.16
CA LEU A 269 -9.53 8.25 -0.12
C LEU A 269 -8.79 6.92 0.10
N GLN A 270 -9.53 5.80 0.16
CA GLN A 270 -8.96 4.47 0.30
C GLN A 270 -8.10 4.08 -0.91
N ASN A 271 -8.57 4.38 -2.14
CA ASN A 271 -7.82 4.14 -3.37
C ASN A 271 -6.61 5.08 -3.53
N ALA A 272 -6.60 6.22 -2.85
CA ALA A 272 -5.50 7.18 -2.81
C ALA A 272 -4.52 6.95 -1.64
N GLY A 273 -4.83 6.05 -0.71
CA GLY A 273 -4.00 5.79 0.47
C GLY A 273 -4.05 6.89 1.54
N ILE A 274 -5.12 7.70 1.57
CA ILE A 274 -5.28 8.81 2.51
C ILE A 274 -6.25 8.40 3.63
N GLN A 275 -5.84 8.59 4.89
CA GLN A 275 -6.64 8.23 6.07
C GLN A 275 -7.28 9.43 6.76
N TYR A 276 -7.08 10.64 6.25
CA TYR A 276 -7.59 11.86 6.88
C TYR A 276 -8.38 12.70 5.90
N VAL A 277 -9.59 13.10 6.28
CA VAL A 277 -10.44 13.99 5.47
C VAL A 277 -10.70 15.31 6.19
N GLU A 278 -10.50 16.41 5.48
CA GLU A 278 -10.92 17.75 5.91
C GLU A 278 -12.36 17.99 5.44
N LEU A 279 -13.29 18.15 6.38
CA LEU A 279 -14.69 18.44 6.07
C LEU A 279 -14.86 19.89 5.65
N ASP A 280 -15.08 20.13 4.36
CA ASP A 280 -15.43 21.43 3.83
C ASP A 280 -16.83 21.44 3.20
N TYR A 281 -16.97 20.92 1.99
CA TYR A 281 -18.23 20.81 1.26
C TYR A 281 -18.55 19.34 0.97
N ILE A 282 -19.79 18.95 1.25
CA ILE A 282 -20.34 17.66 0.84
C ILE A 282 -21.61 17.94 0.05
N GLN A 283 -21.72 17.31 -1.13
CA GLN A 283 -22.78 17.56 -2.12
C GLN A 283 -22.92 19.05 -2.49
N GLY A 284 -21.79 19.77 -2.57
CA GLY A 284 -21.74 21.19 -2.92
C GLY A 284 -22.23 22.15 -1.83
N LYS A 285 -22.55 21.66 -0.62
CA LYS A 285 -22.97 22.48 0.52
C LYS A 285 -21.94 22.37 1.64
N ALA A 286 -21.68 23.48 2.33
CA ALA A 286 -20.76 23.46 3.45
C ALA A 286 -21.24 22.48 4.54
N TRP A 287 -20.32 21.74 5.15
CA TRP A 287 -20.64 20.67 6.09
C TRP A 287 -21.63 21.12 7.19
N ARG A 288 -21.46 22.35 7.72
CA ARG A 288 -22.31 22.94 8.78
C ARG A 288 -23.77 23.18 8.39
N THR A 289 -24.10 23.09 7.10
CA THR A 289 -25.49 23.24 6.62
C THR A 289 -26.31 21.97 6.79
N TRP A 290 -25.64 20.85 7.09
CA TRP A 290 -26.29 19.57 7.35
C TRP A 290 -26.64 19.45 8.84
N GLY A 291 -27.79 18.83 9.13
CA GLY A 291 -28.23 18.60 10.51
C GLY A 291 -27.36 17.59 11.24
N ARG A 292 -27.36 17.68 12.58
CA ARG A 292 -26.54 16.84 13.49
C ARG A 292 -26.64 15.34 13.19
N GLU A 293 -27.85 14.82 12.99
CA GLU A 293 -28.08 13.39 12.74
C GLU A 293 -27.35 12.91 11.48
N LYS A 294 -27.47 13.67 10.38
CA LYS A 294 -26.85 13.30 9.10
C LYS A 294 -25.33 13.38 9.18
N LEU A 295 -24.78 14.41 9.83
CA LEU A 295 -23.34 14.55 10.03
C LEU A 295 -22.78 13.45 10.92
N ALA A 296 -23.48 13.08 12.00
CA ALA A 296 -23.08 11.97 12.86
C ALA A 296 -23.04 10.64 12.11
N ALA A 297 -24.05 10.36 11.26
CA ALA A 297 -24.05 9.17 10.42
C ALA A 297 -22.85 9.15 9.45
N TRP A 298 -22.57 10.27 8.78
CA TRP A 298 -21.43 10.38 7.87
C TRP A 298 -20.07 10.23 8.57
N ILE A 299 -19.91 10.81 9.75
CA ILE A 299 -18.68 10.66 10.55
C ILE A 299 -18.51 9.21 11.01
N ALA A 300 -19.60 8.52 11.37
CA ALA A 300 -19.56 7.09 11.65
C ALA A 300 -19.13 6.28 10.41
N GLU A 301 -19.68 6.57 9.23
CA GLU A 301 -19.28 5.93 7.97
C GLU A 301 -17.78 6.13 7.66
N PHE A 302 -17.25 7.35 7.87
CA PHE A 302 -15.81 7.60 7.73
C PHE A 302 -14.98 6.78 8.72
N ASN A 303 -15.36 6.79 10.00
CA ASN A 303 -14.64 6.05 11.05
C ASN A 303 -14.66 4.54 10.81
N ASP A 304 -15.82 3.97 10.41
CA ASP A 304 -15.98 2.56 10.07
C ASP A 304 -15.11 2.16 8.88
N ALA A 305 -14.89 3.09 7.94
CA ALA A 305 -13.99 2.92 6.80
C ALA A 305 -12.50 3.19 7.13
N GLY A 306 -12.17 3.51 8.38
CA GLY A 306 -10.80 3.82 8.83
C GLY A 306 -10.29 5.19 8.38
N ILE A 307 -11.19 6.14 8.10
CA ILE A 307 -10.88 7.51 7.69
C ILE A 307 -11.24 8.45 8.84
N ALA A 308 -10.25 9.16 9.37
CA ALA A 308 -10.44 10.12 10.45
C ALA A 308 -10.72 11.53 9.90
N ILE A 309 -11.54 12.30 10.61
CA ILE A 309 -11.73 13.72 10.31
C ILE A 309 -10.51 14.50 10.80
N SER A 310 -9.75 15.13 9.91
CA SER A 310 -8.59 15.97 10.28
C SER A 310 -9.02 17.31 10.87
N ALA A 311 -10.02 17.94 10.27
CA ALA A 311 -10.64 19.17 10.71
C ALA A 311 -11.96 19.42 9.96
N ALA A 312 -12.76 20.37 10.43
CA ALA A 312 -13.86 20.93 9.65
C ALA A 312 -13.60 22.41 9.34
N ARG A 313 -13.62 22.76 8.06
CA ARG A 313 -13.34 24.12 7.58
C ARG A 313 -14.62 24.93 7.46
N CYS A 314 -14.61 26.13 8.02
CA CYS A 314 -15.64 27.13 7.82
C CYS A 314 -15.06 28.25 6.96
N PHE A 315 -15.50 28.40 5.71
CA PHE A 315 -15.07 29.53 4.86
C PHE A 315 -15.63 30.89 5.33
N SER A 316 -16.72 30.86 6.11
CA SER A 316 -17.30 31.99 6.79
C SER A 316 -17.85 31.56 8.14
N VAL A 317 -17.83 32.46 9.12
CA VAL A 317 -18.43 32.24 10.44
C VAL A 317 -19.93 32.57 10.36
N PRO A 318 -20.83 31.67 10.79
CA PRO A 318 -22.26 31.96 10.86
C PRO A 318 -22.56 32.92 12.02
N ASP A 319 -23.70 33.61 11.96
CA ASP A 319 -24.18 34.47 13.05
C ASP A 319 -24.39 33.65 14.35
N ASP A 320 -24.93 32.44 14.22
CA ASP A 320 -25.07 31.48 15.32
C ASP A 320 -23.77 30.72 15.57
N VAL A 321 -22.85 31.38 16.29
CA VAL A 321 -21.57 30.81 16.70
C VAL A 321 -21.75 29.63 17.66
N GLN A 322 -22.68 29.72 18.61
CA GLN A 322 -22.87 28.66 19.61
C GLN A 322 -23.41 27.40 18.93
N GLY A 323 -24.39 27.54 18.03
CA GLY A 323 -24.90 26.42 17.25
C GLY A 323 -23.83 25.74 16.39
N LEU A 324 -22.88 26.51 15.83
CA LEU A 324 -21.73 25.92 15.12
C LEU A 324 -20.86 25.04 16.05
N VAL A 325 -20.53 25.55 17.24
CA VAL A 325 -19.69 24.85 18.21
C VAL A 325 -20.41 23.62 18.75
N ASP A 326 -21.67 23.75 19.13
CA ASP A 326 -22.52 22.65 19.62
C ASP A 326 -22.70 21.57 18.56
N LEU A 327 -22.82 21.95 17.28
CA LEU A 327 -22.87 21.01 16.18
C LEU A 327 -21.55 20.24 16.06
N ALA A 328 -20.41 20.94 16.03
CA ALA A 328 -19.08 20.34 15.90
C ALA A 328 -18.79 19.33 17.03
N VAL A 329 -18.93 19.77 18.28
CA VAL A 329 -18.77 18.92 19.47
C VAL A 329 -19.77 17.76 19.43
N GLY A 330 -21.02 18.08 19.09
CA GLY A 330 -22.13 17.14 19.11
C GLY A 330 -22.04 16.00 18.09
N VAL A 331 -21.18 16.12 17.08
CA VAL A 331 -20.90 15.07 16.08
C VAL A 331 -19.46 14.54 16.15
N GLY A 332 -18.68 14.98 17.15
CA GLY A 332 -17.32 14.48 17.39
C GLY A 332 -16.23 15.09 16.52
N ILE A 333 -16.45 16.27 15.91
CA ILE A 333 -15.38 17.03 15.24
C ILE A 333 -14.49 17.65 16.33
N GLY A 334 -13.20 17.34 16.33
CA GLY A 334 -12.24 17.85 17.32
C GLY A 334 -11.48 19.12 16.92
N ARG A 335 -11.56 19.54 15.65
CA ARG A 335 -10.74 20.64 15.10
C ARG A 335 -11.52 21.51 14.10
N LEU A 336 -11.48 22.83 14.29
CA LEU A 336 -12.10 23.81 13.38
C LEU A 336 -11.06 24.69 12.69
N LEU A 337 -11.23 24.88 11.38
CA LEU A 337 -10.45 25.82 10.58
C LEU A 337 -11.31 27.03 10.26
N LEU A 338 -10.91 28.21 10.74
CA LEU A 338 -11.69 29.45 10.64
C LEU A 338 -10.91 30.53 9.85
N PRO A 339 -11.58 31.44 9.13
CA PRO A 339 -10.86 32.49 8.42
C PRO A 339 -10.22 33.43 9.44
N LEU A 340 -8.98 33.85 9.19
CA LEU A 340 -8.27 34.73 10.11
C LEU A 340 -9.00 36.06 10.33
N ASN A 341 -9.78 36.49 9.33
CA ASN A 341 -10.66 37.64 9.45
C ASN A 341 -11.97 37.26 10.14
N ASP A 342 -12.34 38.05 11.15
CA ASP A 342 -13.68 38.13 11.73
C ASP A 342 -14.18 36.86 12.43
N SER A 343 -13.26 35.98 12.83
CA SER A 343 -13.59 34.71 13.50
C SER A 343 -13.18 34.61 14.96
N ARG A 344 -12.77 35.72 15.59
CA ARG A 344 -12.24 35.68 16.97
C ARG A 344 -13.26 35.16 17.98
N MET A 345 -14.51 35.62 17.89
CA MET A 345 -15.58 35.18 18.79
C MET A 345 -15.84 33.68 18.65
N ALA A 346 -15.93 33.19 17.40
CA ALA A 346 -16.12 31.77 17.12
C ALA A 346 -14.95 30.90 17.57
N ALA A 347 -13.71 31.36 17.37
CA ALA A 347 -12.52 30.66 17.83
C ALA A 347 -12.47 30.51 19.35
N ASN A 348 -12.78 31.58 20.08
CA ASN A 348 -12.82 31.54 21.54
C ASN A 348 -13.93 30.61 22.05
N ALA A 349 -15.12 30.66 21.45
CA ALA A 349 -16.22 29.76 21.80
C ALA A 349 -15.85 28.29 21.54
N ALA A 350 -15.23 28.00 20.40
CA ALA A 350 -14.77 26.66 20.03
C ALA A 350 -13.68 26.14 20.98
N ALA A 351 -12.67 26.96 21.29
CA ALA A 351 -11.60 26.59 22.22
C ALA A 351 -12.13 26.36 23.64
N ASN A 352 -13.05 27.19 24.13
CA ASN A 352 -13.71 27.00 25.42
C ASN A 352 -14.53 25.69 25.49
N ALA A 353 -15.00 25.20 24.34
CA ALA A 353 -15.67 23.91 24.21
C ALA A 353 -14.70 22.73 23.97
N GLY A 354 -13.38 22.97 24.02
CA GLY A 354 -12.34 21.94 23.89
C GLY A 354 -11.94 21.59 22.45
N LEU A 355 -12.35 22.40 21.45
CA LEU A 355 -11.96 22.19 20.06
C LEU A 355 -10.58 22.80 19.78
N GLU A 356 -9.74 22.10 19.03
CA GLU A 356 -8.55 22.70 18.43
C GLU A 356 -8.99 23.72 17.36
N VAL A 357 -8.40 24.91 17.35
CA VAL A 357 -8.71 25.94 16.36
C VAL A 357 -7.44 26.40 15.65
N ALA A 358 -7.50 26.41 14.32
CA ALA A 358 -6.47 27.03 13.49
C ALA A 358 -7.10 28.04 12.52
N TYR A 359 -6.42 29.15 12.30
CA TYR A 359 -6.86 30.16 11.36
C TYR A 359 -6.20 29.97 10.00
N PHE A 360 -6.96 30.06 8.90
CA PHE A 360 -6.37 30.17 7.57
C PHE A 360 -6.32 31.63 7.10
N ASN A 361 -5.24 32.02 6.44
CA ASN A 361 -5.22 33.29 5.73
C ASN A 361 -6.16 33.23 4.52
N THR A 362 -6.82 34.35 4.26
CA THR A 362 -7.59 34.58 3.04
C THR A 362 -6.73 35.48 2.14
N SER A 363 -7.27 36.54 1.56
CA SER A 363 -6.57 37.46 0.67
C SER A 363 -6.01 38.68 1.40
N GLN A 364 -5.03 38.49 2.28
CA GLN A 364 -4.33 39.60 2.95
C GLN A 364 -2.80 39.47 2.90
N PRO A 365 -2.06 40.59 2.91
CA PRO A 365 -0.60 40.58 3.04
C PRO A 365 -0.13 39.84 4.30
N ALA A 366 1.03 39.17 4.21
CA ALA A 366 1.58 38.37 5.30
C ALA A 366 1.81 39.15 6.59
N ILE A 367 2.23 40.41 6.50
CA ILE A 367 2.44 41.26 7.67
C ILE A 367 1.12 41.52 8.43
N HIS A 368 0.01 41.69 7.71
CA HIS A 368 -1.31 41.86 8.32
C HIS A 368 -1.83 40.55 8.90
N ALA A 369 -1.61 39.43 8.20
CA ALA A 369 -1.96 38.12 8.71
C ALA A 369 -1.20 37.81 10.02
N ALA A 370 0.11 38.04 10.06
CA ALA A 370 0.93 37.84 11.25
C ALA A 370 0.47 38.71 12.43
N ALA A 371 0.29 40.02 12.21
CA ALA A 371 -0.18 40.93 13.25
C ALA A 371 -1.56 40.55 13.80
N LYS A 372 -2.47 40.07 12.93
CA LYS A 372 -3.82 39.65 13.35
C LYS A 372 -3.79 38.33 14.12
N LEU A 373 -2.99 37.36 13.68
CA LEU A 373 -2.79 36.10 14.41
C LEU A 373 -2.18 36.36 15.80
N GLU A 374 -1.18 37.24 15.89
CA GLU A 374 -0.57 37.64 17.16
C GLU A 374 -1.61 38.26 18.11
N ARG A 375 -2.48 39.15 17.62
CA ARG A 375 -3.56 39.73 18.44
C ARG A 375 -4.55 38.68 18.94
N HIS A 376 -4.91 37.70 18.11
CA HIS A 376 -5.79 36.61 18.55
C HIS A 376 -5.12 35.77 19.64
N ARG A 377 -3.83 35.47 19.46
CA ARG A 377 -3.02 34.68 20.42
C ARG A 377 -2.65 35.44 21.70
N ALA A 378 -2.58 36.77 21.70
CA ALA A 378 -2.23 37.55 22.89
C ALA A 378 -3.34 37.57 23.97
N THR A 379 -4.53 37.10 23.62
CA THR A 379 -5.73 37.19 24.48
C THR A 379 -6.38 35.84 24.76
N ALA A 380 -5.85 34.79 24.17
CA ALA A 380 -6.16 33.40 24.45
C ALA A 380 -4.87 32.77 24.99
N ASP A 381 -4.96 31.86 25.95
CA ASP A 381 -3.78 31.13 26.43
C ASP A 381 -3.22 30.24 25.29
N GLU A 382 -2.40 30.83 24.42
CA GLU A 382 -1.50 30.25 23.39
C GLU A 382 -2.01 29.19 22.40
N GLN A 383 -3.32 28.91 22.30
CA GLN A 383 -3.82 27.72 21.59
C GLN A 383 -4.04 27.79 20.07
N PHE A 384 -4.00 28.97 19.42
CA PHE A 384 -4.42 29.07 18.01
C PHE A 384 -3.28 28.88 16.99
N GLY A 385 -3.45 27.89 16.12
CA GLY A 385 -2.56 27.61 15.00
C GLY A 385 -2.86 28.43 13.74
N LEU A 386 -1.97 28.35 12.76
CA LEU A 386 -2.14 28.87 11.40
C LEU A 386 -2.22 27.71 10.41
N VAL A 387 -3.22 27.75 9.55
CA VAL A 387 -3.26 27.05 8.27
C VAL A 387 -2.67 28.01 7.23
N PHE A 388 -1.49 27.68 6.71
CA PHE A 388 -0.87 28.48 5.65
C PHE A 388 -1.52 28.14 4.32
N ASN A 389 -2.31 29.08 3.80
CA ASN A 389 -2.98 28.98 2.52
C ASN A 389 -2.20 29.80 1.47
N PRO A 390 -1.36 29.17 0.63
CA PRO A 390 -0.54 29.90 -0.32
C PRO A 390 -1.37 30.65 -1.36
N ALA A 391 -2.52 30.10 -1.80
CA ALA A 391 -3.44 30.82 -2.70
C ALA A 391 -3.88 32.17 -2.14
N GLY A 392 -4.13 32.23 -0.83
CA GLY A 392 -4.52 33.47 -0.17
C GLY A 392 -3.46 34.57 -0.32
N PHE A 393 -2.17 34.21 -0.22
CA PHE A 393 -1.06 35.15 -0.41
C PHE A 393 -0.83 35.50 -1.88
N VAL A 394 -1.01 34.55 -2.80
CA VAL A 394 -1.01 34.84 -4.25
C VAL A 394 -2.07 35.90 -4.59
N LEU A 395 -3.29 35.77 -4.07
CA LEU A 395 -4.35 36.77 -4.26
C LEU A 395 -4.04 38.13 -3.60
N ALA A 396 -3.15 38.15 -2.60
CA ALA A 396 -2.65 39.37 -1.99
C ALA A 396 -1.49 40.00 -2.78
N GLY A 397 -1.08 39.40 -3.91
CA GLY A 397 0.05 39.86 -4.72
C GLY A 397 1.41 39.54 -4.11
N GLU A 398 1.49 38.54 -3.23
CA GLU A 398 2.74 38.12 -2.58
C GLU A 398 3.20 36.75 -3.09
N MET A 399 4.52 36.55 -3.13
CA MET A 399 5.13 35.23 -3.36
C MET A 399 5.10 34.42 -2.05
N PRO A 400 4.31 33.32 -1.95
CA PRO A 400 4.03 32.70 -0.65
C PRO A 400 5.27 32.19 0.10
N PHE A 401 6.22 31.57 -0.58
CA PHE A 401 7.48 31.11 0.02
C PHE A 401 8.53 32.22 0.12
N LEU A 402 8.82 32.90 -1.00
CA LEU A 402 9.92 33.86 -1.06
C LEU A 402 9.68 35.08 -0.16
N GLN A 403 8.41 35.46 0.03
CA GLN A 403 7.99 36.63 0.78
C GLN A 403 7.15 36.26 2.00
N SER A 404 5.94 35.73 1.82
CA SER A 404 4.93 35.64 2.88
C SER A 404 5.36 34.76 4.05
N PHE A 405 5.94 33.60 3.77
CA PHE A 405 6.43 32.64 4.77
C PHE A 405 7.52 33.25 5.66
N LYS A 406 8.42 34.05 5.07
CA LYS A 406 9.52 34.72 5.79
C LYS A 406 9.04 35.94 6.57
N LEU A 407 8.27 36.83 5.92
CA LEU A 407 7.78 38.06 6.54
C LEU A 407 6.84 37.78 7.71
N GLY A 408 5.94 36.81 7.56
CA GLY A 408 4.97 36.47 8.60
C GLY A 408 5.54 35.65 9.76
N ARG A 409 6.77 35.11 9.63
CA ARG A 409 7.44 34.27 10.65
C ARG A 409 6.56 33.13 11.17
N PHE A 410 5.73 32.57 10.30
CA PHE A 410 4.66 31.62 10.66
C PHE A 410 5.13 30.25 11.14
N VAL A 411 6.42 29.93 11.00
CA VAL A 411 7.00 28.63 11.33
C VAL A 411 6.57 28.10 12.71
N LYS A 412 6.54 28.98 13.74
CA LYS A 412 6.22 28.56 15.12
C LYS A 412 4.72 28.34 15.36
N THR A 413 3.86 28.88 14.51
CA THR A 413 2.41 28.83 14.66
C THR A 413 1.75 27.93 13.63
N LEU A 414 2.51 27.40 12.68
CA LEU A 414 2.00 26.60 11.59
C LEU A 414 1.45 25.26 12.11
N ALA A 415 0.17 25.02 11.85
CA ALA A 415 -0.53 23.78 12.19
C ALA A 415 -0.94 22.99 10.93
N GLN A 416 -1.03 23.65 9.78
CA GLN A 416 -1.37 23.02 8.50
C GLN A 416 -0.82 23.82 7.32
N LEU A 417 -0.44 23.12 6.25
CA LEU A 417 -0.25 23.68 4.91
C LEU A 417 -1.40 23.24 4.01
N ASP A 418 -2.07 24.18 3.37
CA ASP A 418 -3.00 23.86 2.28
C ASP A 418 -2.18 23.60 1.01
N VAL A 419 -2.32 22.40 0.45
CA VAL A 419 -1.56 21.93 -0.71
C VAL A 419 -2.41 22.11 -1.97
N LEU A 420 -2.12 23.21 -2.67
CA LEU A 420 -2.77 23.64 -3.91
C LEU A 420 -1.86 24.58 -4.67
N ASP A 421 -2.21 24.87 -5.92
CA ASP A 421 -1.54 25.89 -6.70
C ASP A 421 -2.56 26.68 -7.54
N GLN A 422 -2.21 27.92 -7.87
CA GLN A 422 -3.03 28.82 -8.67
C GLN A 422 -2.20 29.95 -9.28
N THR A 423 -2.70 30.56 -10.35
CA THR A 423 -2.14 31.77 -10.93
C THR A 423 -2.50 33.04 -10.13
N TRP A 424 -1.83 34.16 -10.42
CA TRP A 424 -2.08 35.47 -9.80
C TRP A 424 -3.53 35.96 -9.87
N ASP A 425 -4.27 35.56 -10.90
CA ASP A 425 -5.70 35.86 -11.07
C ASP A 425 -6.64 34.89 -10.31
N GLY A 426 -6.08 33.94 -9.57
CA GLY A 426 -6.81 32.95 -8.78
C GLY A 426 -7.24 31.71 -9.56
N ALA A 427 -6.85 31.53 -10.82
CA ALA A 427 -7.22 30.32 -11.55
C ALA A 427 -6.46 29.08 -11.00
N PRO A 428 -7.17 28.00 -10.60
CA PRO A 428 -6.53 26.80 -10.07
C PRO A 428 -5.57 26.14 -11.06
N LYS A 429 -4.46 25.60 -10.54
CA LYS A 429 -3.44 24.86 -11.30
C LYS A 429 -3.09 23.54 -10.60
N LYS A 430 -2.58 22.59 -11.39
CA LYS A 430 -1.90 21.40 -10.88
C LYS A 430 -0.68 21.82 -10.04
N LEU A 431 -0.19 20.96 -9.17
CA LEU A 431 0.85 21.36 -8.22
C LEU A 431 2.13 21.77 -8.95
N ALA A 432 2.76 22.86 -8.51
CA ALA A 432 3.94 23.47 -9.13
C ALA A 432 3.75 24.00 -10.56
N MET A 433 2.50 24.24 -10.98
CA MET A 433 2.15 24.83 -12.28
C MET A 433 1.53 26.23 -12.16
N GLY A 434 1.57 26.84 -10.96
CA GLY A 434 1.07 28.19 -10.68
C GLY A 434 2.10 29.06 -9.94
N ASN A 435 1.59 29.97 -9.11
CA ASN A 435 2.34 30.97 -8.38
C ASN A 435 2.34 30.75 -6.86
N SER A 436 1.85 29.59 -6.38
CA SER A 436 1.75 29.30 -4.94
C SER A 436 3.07 28.86 -4.30
N GLU A 437 4.13 28.63 -5.08
CA GLU A 437 5.45 28.16 -4.60
C GLU A 437 5.33 26.88 -3.73
N ILE A 438 4.41 26.00 -4.11
CA ILE A 438 4.00 24.86 -3.27
C ILE A 438 5.15 23.85 -3.10
N LYS A 439 6.00 23.68 -4.11
CA LYS A 439 7.18 22.81 -4.04
C LYS A 439 8.13 23.29 -2.94
N GLU A 440 8.44 24.58 -2.93
CA GLU A 440 9.37 25.21 -1.99
C GLU A 440 8.80 25.19 -0.56
N LEU A 441 7.49 25.40 -0.41
CA LEU A 441 6.79 25.29 0.87
C LEU A 441 6.83 23.86 1.44
N ILE A 442 6.56 22.85 0.62
CA ILE A 442 6.67 21.45 1.07
C ILE A 442 8.13 21.14 1.46
N SER A 443 9.09 21.51 0.61
CA SER A 443 10.52 21.29 0.85
C SER A 443 10.99 21.89 2.18
N ILE A 444 10.71 23.18 2.43
CA ILE A 444 11.17 23.84 3.66
C ILE A 444 10.50 23.25 4.91
N LEU A 445 9.25 22.79 4.82
CA LEU A 445 8.54 22.18 5.94
C LEU A 445 9.07 20.78 6.28
N ARG A 446 9.40 19.98 5.26
CA ARG A 446 10.08 18.69 5.46
C ARG A 446 11.45 18.89 6.12
N CYS A 447 12.25 19.84 5.65
CA CYS A 447 13.54 20.20 6.28
C CYS A 447 13.41 20.64 7.76
N ARG A 448 12.22 21.06 8.18
CA ARG A 448 11.95 21.54 9.55
C ARG A 448 11.21 20.51 10.41
N ASN A 449 11.05 19.28 9.95
CA ASN A 449 10.28 18.22 10.63
C ASN A 449 8.87 18.67 11.01
N PHE A 450 8.19 19.34 10.08
CA PHE A 450 6.80 19.77 10.29
C PHE A 450 5.90 18.55 10.58
N ASN A 451 5.15 18.60 11.67
CA ASN A 451 4.32 17.49 12.17
C ASN A 451 2.80 17.78 12.16
N GLY A 452 2.41 18.89 11.53
CA GLY A 452 1.00 19.24 11.32
C GLY A 452 0.41 18.52 10.10
N PHE A 453 -0.67 19.08 9.56
CA PHE A 453 -1.33 18.54 8.38
C PHE A 453 -0.81 19.16 7.07
N MET A 454 -0.72 18.36 6.02
CA MET A 454 -0.71 18.83 4.64
C MET A 454 -2.03 18.42 4.01
N ALA A 455 -2.84 19.40 3.57
CA ALA A 455 -4.20 19.15 3.08
C ALA A 455 -4.30 19.34 1.56
N LEU A 456 -4.36 18.25 0.80
CA LEU A 456 -4.58 18.27 -0.66
C LEU A 456 -5.93 18.93 -0.97
N GLY A 457 -5.90 20.02 -1.73
CA GLY A 457 -7.11 20.80 -2.05
C GLY A 457 -7.75 21.51 -0.85
N GLY A 458 -7.06 21.58 0.30
CA GLY A 458 -7.52 22.36 1.45
C GLY A 458 -7.66 23.83 1.06
N GLY A 459 -8.76 24.51 1.42
CA GLY A 459 -8.87 25.96 1.17
C GLY A 459 -9.11 26.43 -0.28
N GLY A 460 -8.79 25.64 -1.31
CA GLY A 460 -9.06 25.95 -2.73
C GLY A 460 -9.42 24.74 -3.63
N THR A 461 -9.75 25.00 -4.89
CA THR A 461 -10.07 23.91 -5.85
C THR A 461 -8.77 23.36 -6.44
N TYR A 462 -8.66 22.05 -6.62
CA TYR A 462 -7.61 21.42 -7.42
C TYR A 462 -8.17 21.02 -8.79
N PRO A 463 -7.48 21.32 -9.92
CA PRO A 463 -7.97 20.99 -11.25
C PRO A 463 -7.65 19.53 -11.61
N GLY A 464 -8.47 18.61 -11.11
CA GLY A 464 -8.35 17.18 -11.39
C GLY A 464 -9.01 16.32 -10.31
N THR A 465 -8.75 15.02 -10.38
CA THR A 465 -9.20 14.04 -9.38
C THR A 465 -8.27 13.99 -8.17
N LEU A 466 -8.72 13.39 -7.06
CA LEU A 466 -7.86 13.12 -5.91
C LEU A 466 -6.64 12.26 -6.28
N ARG A 467 -6.82 11.29 -7.18
CA ARG A 467 -5.73 10.44 -7.66
C ARG A 467 -4.63 11.27 -8.32
N GLU A 468 -5.00 12.16 -9.23
CA GLU A 468 -4.03 13.06 -9.88
C GLU A 468 -3.36 13.99 -8.87
N ALA A 469 -4.07 14.46 -7.84
CA ALA A 469 -3.47 15.27 -6.78
C ALA A 469 -2.42 14.50 -5.97
N VAL A 470 -2.66 13.21 -5.70
CA VAL A 470 -1.68 12.33 -5.05
C VAL A 470 -0.50 12.03 -5.97
N GLU A 471 -0.72 11.81 -7.27
CA GLU A 471 0.34 11.62 -8.26
C GLU A 471 1.24 12.86 -8.34
N ASP A 472 0.66 14.05 -8.48
CA ASP A 472 1.39 15.33 -8.47
C ASP A 472 2.17 15.52 -7.15
N PHE A 473 1.53 15.24 -6.01
CA PHE A 473 2.17 15.39 -4.69
C PHE A 473 3.34 14.41 -4.51
N THR A 474 3.16 13.15 -4.92
CA THR A 474 4.19 12.11 -4.91
C THR A 474 5.37 12.52 -5.78
N TYR A 475 5.11 13.03 -6.99
CA TYR A 475 6.14 13.54 -7.88
C TYR A 475 6.96 14.65 -7.22
N LEU A 476 6.31 15.57 -6.49
CA LEU A 476 7.05 16.58 -5.73
C LEU A 476 7.92 15.94 -4.64
N LEU A 477 7.40 14.98 -3.87
CA LEU A 477 8.19 14.29 -2.83
C LEU A 477 9.45 13.61 -3.38
N ASP A 478 9.38 13.06 -4.60
CA ASP A 478 10.46 12.34 -5.27
C ASP A 478 11.50 13.25 -5.93
N ASN A 479 11.15 14.51 -6.24
CA ASN A 479 11.95 15.42 -7.09
C ASN A 479 12.30 16.74 -6.38
N MET A 480 12.37 16.75 -5.04
CA MET A 480 12.72 17.91 -4.21
C MET A 480 14.15 17.90 -3.70
#